data_AF-A0A5K1BJZ8-F1
#
_entry.id   AF-A0A5K1BJZ8-F1
#
_cell.length_a   1.000
_cell.length_b   1.000
_cell.length_c   1.000
_cell.angle_alpha   90.00
_cell.angle_beta   90.00
_cell.angle_gamma   90.00
#
_symmetry.space_group_name_H-M   'P 1'
#
loop_
_entity.id
_entity.type
_entity.pdbx_description
1 polymer ?
#
loop_
_entity_poly.entity_id
_entity_poly.type
_entity_poly.pdbx_seq_one_letter_code
_entity_poly.pdbx_strand_id
1 'polypeptide(L)' 'MATFVGTTHKCTFCDKTVYLVDQLTADNWVYHKACFRCHHCNGTLK' A
#
# COMPACT_ATOMS: atom_id res chain seq x y z
N MET A 1 -23.98 -9.39 -9.67
CA MET A 1 -22.65 -9.93 -9.32
C MET A 1 -21.97 -8.94 -8.39
N ALA A 2 -22.30 -8.94 -7.09
CA ALA A 2 -21.59 -8.09 -6.12
C ALA A 2 -20.45 -8.93 -5.54
N THR A 3 -19.25 -8.76 -6.08
CA THR A 3 -18.04 -9.29 -5.44
C THR A 3 -17.78 -8.43 -4.22
N PHE A 4 -18.31 -8.84 -3.06
CA PHE A 4 -17.91 -8.30 -1.77
C PHE A 4 -16.46 -8.70 -1.52
N VAL A 5 -15.54 -7.95 -2.11
CA VAL A 5 -14.15 -7.96 -1.71
C VAL A 5 -14.13 -7.27 -0.35
N GLY A 6 -14.14 -8.05 0.74
CA GLY A 6 -13.73 -7.53 2.04
C GLY A 6 -12.43 -6.78 1.81
N THR A 7 -12.43 -5.46 2.07
CA THR A 7 -11.47 -4.50 1.49
C THR A 7 -10.07 -4.77 2.01
N THR A 8 -9.45 -5.76 1.40
CA THR A 8 -8.06 -6.15 1.58
C THR A 8 -7.28 -5.28 0.62
N HIS A 9 -7.05 -4.03 1.05
CA HIS A 9 -6.34 -3.05 0.24
C HIS A 9 -5.01 -3.66 -0.23
N LYS A 10 -4.74 -3.60 -1.52
CA LYS A 10 -3.50 -4.14 -2.09
C LYS A 10 -2.46 -3.03 -2.12
N CYS A 11 -1.22 -3.39 -1.81
CA CYS A 11 -0.09 -2.50 -1.98
C CYS A 11 0.12 -2.29 -3.47
N THR A 12 0.14 -1.06 -3.90
CA THR A 12 0.35 -0.74 -5.31
C THR A 12 1.82 -0.84 -5.72
N PHE A 13 2.73 -1.01 -4.76
CA PHE A 13 4.15 -1.25 -4.99
C PHE A 13 4.51 -2.74 -5.10
N CYS A 14 3.90 -3.61 -4.27
CA CYS A 14 4.25 -5.03 -4.24
C CYS A 14 3.08 -6.00 -4.49
N ASP A 15 1.90 -5.46 -4.80
CA ASP A 15 0.65 -6.19 -5.07
C ASP A 15 0.18 -7.14 -3.98
N LYS A 16 0.83 -7.13 -2.81
CA LYS A 16 0.42 -7.91 -1.63
C LYS A 16 -0.68 -7.19 -0.88
N THR A 17 -1.47 -7.98 -0.16
CA THR A 17 -2.44 -7.53 0.80
C THR A 17 -1.78 -6.63 1.85
N VAL A 18 -2.30 -5.43 2.03
CA VAL A 18 -1.91 -4.46 3.04
C VAL A 18 -2.88 -4.57 4.18
N TYR A 19 -2.36 -4.96 5.33
CA TYR A 19 -3.11 -4.97 6.57
C TYR A 19 -3.17 -3.56 7.15
N LEU A 20 -4.20 -3.27 7.95
CA LEU A 20 -4.37 -1.98 8.63
C LEU A 20 -3.11 -1.55 9.42
N VAL A 21 -2.37 -2.51 9.99
CA VAL A 21 -1.11 -2.26 10.72
C VAL A 21 0.01 -1.69 9.84
N ASP A 22 0.04 -2.08 8.57
CA ASP A 22 1.02 -1.62 7.58
C ASP A 22 0.41 -0.65 6.55
N GLN A 23 -0.87 -0.29 6.70
CA GLN A 23 -1.60 0.51 5.73
C GLN A 23 -1.09 1.95 5.73
N LEU A 24 -0.49 2.32 4.61
CA LEU A 24 -0.11 3.69 4.31
C LEU A 24 -0.88 4.15 3.08
N THR A 25 -1.72 5.17 3.25
CA THR A 25 -2.46 5.77 2.13
C THR A 25 -1.73 7.04 1.70
N ALA A 26 -1.27 7.08 0.45
CA ALA A 26 -0.62 8.25 -0.15
C ALA A 26 -1.25 8.51 -1.52
N ASP A 27 -1.64 9.75 -1.79
CA ASP A 27 -2.19 10.17 -3.10
C ASP A 27 -3.41 9.37 -3.60
N ASN A 28 -4.22 8.80 -2.68
CA ASN A 28 -5.33 7.85 -2.94
C ASN A 28 -4.90 6.40 -3.25
N TRP A 29 -3.62 6.08 -3.12
CA TRP A 29 -3.07 4.74 -3.30
C TRP A 29 -2.67 4.13 -1.96
N VAL A 30 -2.81 2.81 -1.83
CA VAL A 30 -2.41 2.10 -0.62
C VAL A 30 -1.05 1.44 -0.82
N TYR A 31 -0.20 1.60 0.18
CA TYR A 31 1.15 1.09 0.26
C TYR A 31 1.36 0.40 1.61
N HIS A 32 2.35 -0.48 1.69
CA HIS A 32 2.90 -0.84 3.00
C HIS A 32 3.78 0.29 3.50
N LYS A 33 3.82 0.52 4.81
CA LYS A 33 4.76 1.46 5.44
C LYS A 33 6.23 1.20 5.04
N ALA A 34 6.58 -0.08 4.83
CA ALA A 34 7.91 -0.48 4.34
C ALA A 34 8.10 -0.34 2.81
N CYS A 35 7.01 -0.31 2.03
CA CYS A 35 7.06 -0.20 0.57
C CYS A 35 7.00 1.26 0.08
N PHE A 36 6.72 2.22 0.96
CA PHE A 36 6.74 3.64 0.62
C PHE A 36 8.18 4.16 0.59
N ARG A 37 8.82 3.96 -0.56
CA ARG A 37 10.21 4.35 -0.84
C ARG A 37 10.26 5.23 -2.06
N CYS A 38 11.07 6.28 -1.99
CA CYS A 38 11.23 7.22 -3.09
C CYS A 38 12.02 6.56 -4.22
N HIS A 39 11.49 6.57 -5.45
CA HIS A 39 12.24 6.10 -6.63
C HIS A 39 13.45 7.01 -6.92
N HIS A 40 13.34 8.30 -6.62
CA HIS A 40 14.40 9.28 -6.89
C HIS A 40 15.55 9.24 -5.87
N CYS A 41 15.24 9.04 -4.59
CA CYS A 41 16.23 9.15 -3.51
C CYS A 41 16.61 7.79 -2.92
N ASN A 42 15.94 6.70 -3.34
CA ASN A 42 16.04 5.36 -2.77
C ASN A 42 15.84 5.28 -1.23
N GLY A 43 15.37 6.37 -0.62
CA GLY A 43 15.12 6.51 0.80
C GLY A 43 13.76 5.95 1.17
N THR A 44 13.69 5.27 2.32
CA THR A 44 12.41 4.92 2.95
C THR A 44 11.79 6.20 3.50
N LEU A 45 10.65 6.61 2.94
CA LEU A 45 9.86 7.73 3.45
C LEU A 45 9.13 7.20 4.69
N LYS A 46 9.74 7.36 5.87
CA LYS A 46 9.15 7.02 7.17
C LYS A 46 8.54 8.24 7.84
#